data_AF-A0A2N1M8N8-F1
#
_entry.id   AF-A0A2N1M8N8-F1
#
_cell.length_a   1.000
_cell.length_b   1.000
_cell.length_c   1.000
_cell.angle_alpha   90.00
_cell.angle_beta   90.00
_cell.angle_gamma   90.00
#
_symmetry.space_group_name_H-M   'P 1'
#
loop_
_entity.id
_entity.type
_entity.pdbx_description
1 polymer ?
#
loop_
_entity_poly.entity_id
_entity_poly.type
_entity_poly.pdbx_seq_one_letter_code
_entity_poly.pdbx_strand_id
1 'polypeptide(L)'
;MTLPYLTDDCIYYILQHLQNDRLTLFKCLLVNRFWCKSTIPLLYANPFANITEKNYSITLTLILCFNKAEILQLKNQLGSNQINNINFDKEHKPLFEYPKYLENYNNNTISSVIYKWFVKYVSDLSIFKKLYYEIIPIFLQSILRQSRNIKQLDISINLFYKESFKNFNFQNFTSNLTKLNLLSLNFQNFQPGGTDHSTVNEEIEQEFLGNITNICTNTSKLIIKLARPYQHDTSNDLIITTTTLEKLCTIIQ
;
A
#
# COMPACT_ATOMS: atom_id res chain seq x y z
N MET A 1 -18.22 -46.37 -5.91
CA MET A 1 -17.75 -45.42 -6.93
C MET A 1 -16.82 -44.43 -6.26
N THR A 2 -15.58 -44.33 -6.72
CA THR A 2 -14.67 -43.26 -6.29
C THR A 2 -15.13 -41.95 -6.92
N LEU A 3 -15.35 -40.91 -6.11
CA LEU A 3 -15.70 -39.58 -6.61
C LEU A 3 -14.61 -39.15 -7.61
N PRO A 4 -14.96 -38.65 -8.81
CA PRO A 4 -13.95 -38.18 -9.75
C PRO A 4 -13.15 -37.06 -9.10
N TYR A 5 -11.83 -37.26 -8.99
CA TYR A 5 -10.91 -36.30 -8.42
C TYR A 5 -10.51 -35.30 -9.52
N LEU A 6 -10.78 -34.02 -9.27
CA LEU A 6 -10.33 -32.95 -10.15
C LEU A 6 -8.87 -32.62 -9.80
N THR A 7 -7.99 -32.56 -10.80
CA THR A 7 -6.59 -32.22 -10.57
C THR A 7 -6.43 -30.80 -10.05
N ASP A 8 -5.33 -30.55 -9.34
CA ASP A 8 -5.00 -29.24 -8.78
C ASP A 8 -4.97 -28.13 -9.85
N ASP A 9 -4.47 -28.43 -11.07
CA ASP A 9 -4.46 -27.50 -12.20
C ASP A 9 -5.87 -27.10 -12.63
N CYS A 10 -6.77 -28.08 -12.76
CA CYS A 10 -8.17 -27.82 -13.10
C CYS A 10 -8.86 -26.97 -12.03
N ILE A 11 -8.61 -27.23 -10.75
CA ILE A 11 -9.12 -26.40 -9.65
C ILE A 11 -8.58 -24.97 -9.76
N TYR A 12 -7.28 -24.82 -10.03
CA TYR A 12 -6.66 -23.50 -10.19
C TYR A 12 -7.28 -22.72 -11.36
N TYR A 13 -7.50 -23.36 -12.50
CA TYR A 13 -8.21 -22.75 -13.63
C TYR A 13 -9.63 -22.31 -13.27
N ILE A 14 -10.40 -23.14 -12.55
CA ILE A 14 -11.73 -22.76 -12.05
C ILE A 14 -11.64 -21.50 -11.17
N LEU A 15 -10.69 -21.48 -10.22
CA LEU A 15 -10.51 -20.34 -9.33
C LEU A 15 -10.11 -19.06 -10.09
N GLN A 16 -9.26 -19.17 -11.11
CA GLN A 16 -8.89 -18.04 -11.98
C GLN A 16 -10.11 -17.48 -12.73
N HIS A 17 -10.99 -18.34 -13.26
CA HIS A 17 -12.23 -17.87 -13.90
C HIS A 17 -13.15 -17.12 -12.91
N LEU A 18 -13.04 -17.42 -11.62
CA LEU A 18 -13.79 -16.76 -10.54
C LEU A 18 -13.09 -15.53 -9.96
N GLN A 19 -11.94 -15.08 -10.49
CA GLN A 19 -11.13 -14.01 -9.90
C GLN A 19 -11.89 -12.69 -9.62
N ASN A 20 -12.91 -12.40 -10.42
CA ASN A 20 -13.74 -11.19 -10.29
C ASN A 20 -14.97 -11.39 -9.39
N ASP A 21 -15.29 -12.63 -9.00
CA ASP A 21 -16.38 -12.96 -8.08
C ASP A 21 -15.82 -13.22 -6.67
N ARG A 22 -15.51 -12.13 -5.95
CA ARG A 22 -15.01 -12.21 -4.56
C ARG A 22 -15.92 -13.04 -3.65
N LEU A 23 -17.24 -12.93 -3.80
CA LEU A 23 -18.18 -13.61 -2.90
C LEU A 23 -18.07 -15.12 -3.06
N THR A 24 -17.99 -15.60 -4.30
CA THR A 24 -17.78 -17.03 -4.57
C THR A 24 -16.38 -17.47 -4.12
N LEU A 25 -15.33 -16.69 -4.37
CA LEU A 25 -13.99 -16.99 -3.87
C LEU A 25 -13.93 -17.10 -2.34
N PHE A 26 -14.66 -16.25 -1.59
CA PHE A 26 -14.75 -16.40 -0.13
C PHE A 26 -15.35 -17.74 0.29
N LYS A 27 -16.34 -18.26 -0.45
CA LYS A 27 -16.90 -19.59 -0.20
C LYS A 27 -15.89 -20.69 -0.54
N CYS A 28 -15.12 -20.52 -1.61
CA CYS A 28 -14.04 -21.44 -1.99
C CYS A 28 -12.99 -21.63 -0.89
N LEU A 29 -12.73 -20.60 -0.07
CA LEU A 29 -11.79 -20.71 1.07
C LEU A 29 -12.18 -21.81 2.07
N LEU A 30 -13.47 -22.12 2.18
CA LEU A 30 -14.01 -23.03 3.20
C LEU A 30 -14.10 -24.48 2.73
N VAL A 31 -13.79 -24.76 1.47
CA VAL A 31 -13.91 -26.11 0.88
C VAL A 31 -12.89 -27.07 1.50
N ASN A 32 -11.61 -26.75 1.38
CA ASN A 32 -10.51 -27.49 2.02
C ASN A 32 -9.22 -26.67 2.00
N ARG A 33 -8.13 -27.22 2.56
CA ARG A 33 -6.82 -26.55 2.66
C ARG A 33 -6.23 -26.15 1.31
N PHE A 34 -6.41 -26.96 0.26
CA PHE A 34 -5.89 -26.65 -1.07
C PHE A 34 -6.63 -25.47 -1.69
N TRP A 35 -7.97 -25.54 -1.73
CA TRP A 35 -8.81 -24.46 -2.23
C TRP A 35 -8.56 -23.15 -1.49
N CYS A 36 -8.41 -23.21 -0.16
CA CYS A 36 -8.03 -22.07 0.66
C CYS A 36 -6.70 -21.45 0.19
N LYS A 37 -5.62 -22.23 0.12
CA LYS A 37 -4.30 -21.76 -0.29
C LYS A 37 -4.29 -21.17 -1.71
N SER A 38 -5.01 -21.79 -2.65
CA SER A 38 -5.06 -21.36 -4.05
C SER A 38 -5.92 -20.11 -4.26
N THR A 39 -6.94 -19.91 -3.43
CA THR A 39 -7.87 -18.77 -3.54
C THR A 39 -7.33 -17.49 -2.90
N ILE A 40 -6.57 -17.59 -1.80
CA ILE A 40 -6.05 -16.42 -1.08
C ILE A 40 -5.25 -15.45 -1.99
N PRO A 41 -4.33 -15.91 -2.85
CA PRO A 41 -3.63 -15.01 -3.78
C PRO A 41 -4.58 -14.23 -4.69
N LEU A 42 -5.65 -14.86 -5.18
CA LEU A 42 -6.63 -14.20 -6.05
C LEU A 42 -7.44 -13.14 -5.29
N LEU A 43 -7.88 -13.45 -4.06
CA LEU A 43 -8.60 -12.49 -3.22
C LEU A 43 -7.73 -11.29 -2.79
N TYR A 44 -6.44 -11.51 -2.59
CA TYR A 44 -5.52 -10.48 -2.10
C TYR A 44 -4.66 -9.84 -3.20
N ALA A 45 -4.91 -10.17 -4.48
CA ALA A 45 -4.32 -9.47 -5.61
C ALA A 45 -4.75 -8.00 -5.68
N ASN A 46 -6.01 -7.70 -5.34
CA ASN A 46 -6.51 -6.34 -5.23
C ASN A 46 -7.59 -6.25 -4.12
N PRO A 47 -7.20 -6.36 -2.84
CA PRO A 47 -8.15 -6.48 -1.74
C PRO A 47 -8.87 -5.16 -1.42
N PHE A 48 -8.38 -4.04 -1.96
CA PHE A 48 -8.93 -2.69 -1.75
C PHE A 48 -9.96 -2.28 -2.81
N ALA A 49 -10.05 -3.02 -3.91
CA ALA A 49 -11.09 -2.80 -4.91
C ALA A 49 -12.47 -3.22 -4.37
N ASN A 50 -13.48 -2.43 -4.73
CA ASN A 50 -14.90 -2.74 -4.48
C ASN A 50 -15.21 -3.02 -3.00
N ILE A 51 -14.50 -2.38 -2.07
CA ILE A 51 -14.80 -2.46 -0.64
C ILE A 51 -16.13 -1.77 -0.36
N THR A 52 -17.08 -2.55 0.16
CA THR A 52 -18.31 -2.06 0.77
C THR A 52 -18.12 -1.91 2.28
N GLU A 53 -19.00 -1.18 2.96
CA GLU A 53 -18.89 -0.90 4.40
C GLU A 53 -18.89 -2.16 5.31
N LYS A 54 -19.26 -3.31 4.76
CA LYS A 54 -19.24 -4.62 5.43
C LYS A 54 -17.86 -5.30 5.37
N ASN A 55 -16.96 -4.81 4.52
CA ASN A 55 -15.69 -5.47 4.16
C ASN A 55 -14.43 -4.80 4.75
N TYR A 56 -14.56 -3.94 5.77
CA TYR A 56 -13.39 -3.31 6.38
C TYR A 56 -12.48 -4.25 7.20
N SER A 57 -12.70 -5.57 7.14
CA SER A 57 -11.83 -6.58 7.74
C SER A 57 -10.40 -6.52 7.22
N ILE A 58 -10.18 -5.99 6.02
CA ILE A 58 -8.84 -5.87 5.42
C ILE A 58 -7.88 -5.05 6.29
N THR A 59 -8.33 -3.95 6.88
CA THR A 59 -7.45 -3.08 7.69
C THR A 59 -6.97 -3.81 8.94
N LEU A 60 -7.85 -4.59 9.58
CA LEU A 60 -7.46 -5.45 10.70
C LEU A 60 -6.48 -6.53 10.23
N THR A 61 -6.72 -7.16 9.08
CA THR A 61 -5.80 -8.15 8.50
C THR A 61 -4.41 -7.56 8.25
N LEU A 62 -4.31 -6.30 7.81
CA LEU A 62 -3.04 -5.60 7.63
C LEU A 62 -2.33 -5.39 8.97
N ILE A 63 -3.04 -4.94 10.01
CA ILE A 63 -2.48 -4.77 11.36
C ILE A 63 -1.89 -6.09 11.87
N LEU A 64 -2.56 -7.22 11.61
CA LEU A 64 -2.04 -8.55 11.96
C LEU A 64 -0.74 -8.90 11.23
N CYS A 65 -0.42 -8.23 10.12
CA CYS A 65 0.82 -8.43 9.38
C CYS A 65 1.93 -7.45 9.81
N PHE A 66 1.68 -6.58 10.79
CA PHE A 66 2.69 -5.63 11.26
C PHE A 66 3.78 -6.34 12.09
N ASN A 67 5.00 -5.83 12.01
CA ASN A 67 6.08 -6.22 12.89
C ASN A 67 6.00 -5.44 14.22
N LYS A 68 6.88 -5.78 15.17
CA LYS A 68 6.90 -5.16 16.51
C LYS A 68 7.10 -3.63 16.46
N ALA A 69 7.96 -3.14 15.56
CA ALA A 69 8.24 -1.71 15.42
C ALA A 69 7.03 -0.94 14.88
N GLU A 70 6.35 -1.47 13.87
CA GLU A 70 5.14 -0.88 13.28
C GLU A 70 3.98 -0.88 14.28
N ILE A 71 3.81 -1.96 15.06
CA ILE A 71 2.80 -2.01 16.13
C ILE A 71 3.09 -0.94 17.20
N LEU A 72 4.35 -0.81 17.62
CA LEU A 72 4.74 0.19 18.61
C LEU A 72 4.53 1.62 18.09
N GLN A 73 4.90 1.88 16.83
CA GLN A 73 4.66 3.16 16.18
C GLN A 73 3.16 3.47 16.11
N LEU A 74 2.33 2.50 15.70
CA LEU A 74 0.88 2.66 15.64
C LEU A 74 0.28 2.94 17.03
N LYS A 75 0.72 2.22 18.07
CA LYS A 75 0.31 2.46 19.47
C LYS A 75 0.64 3.88 19.91
N ASN A 76 1.86 4.34 19.65
CA ASN A 76 2.29 5.70 20.02
C ASN A 76 1.43 6.75 19.30
N GLN A 77 1.05 6.50 18.05
CA GLN A 77 0.19 7.43 17.32
C GLN A 77 -1.27 7.38 17.75
N LEU A 78 -1.80 6.24 18.18
CA LEU A 78 -3.15 6.16 18.72
C LEU A 78 -3.26 6.68 20.17
N GLY A 79 -2.18 6.60 20.96
CA GLY A 79 -2.18 7.03 22.36
C GLY A 79 -3.24 6.30 23.19
N SER A 80 -4.00 7.04 24.00
CA SER A 80 -5.15 6.53 24.76
C SER A 80 -6.38 6.22 23.89
N ASN A 81 -6.41 6.70 22.65
CA ASN A 81 -7.53 6.54 21.72
C ASN A 81 -7.44 5.21 20.96
N GLN A 82 -7.05 4.15 21.67
CA GLN A 82 -6.93 2.83 21.08
C GLN A 82 -8.28 2.37 20.55
N ILE A 83 -8.24 1.60 19.48
CA ILE A 83 -9.44 0.95 18.96
C ILE A 83 -9.81 -0.12 19.99
N ASN A 84 -10.89 0.10 20.73
CA ASN A 84 -11.35 -0.73 21.87
C ASN A 84 -11.43 -2.25 21.58
N ASN A 85 -11.42 -2.65 20.31
CA ASN A 85 -11.51 -4.03 19.86
C ASN A 85 -10.19 -4.65 19.36
N ILE A 86 -9.07 -3.94 19.42
CA ILE A 86 -7.77 -4.44 18.95
C ILE A 86 -6.81 -4.55 20.13
N ASN A 87 -6.56 -5.79 20.56
CA ASN A 87 -5.51 -6.08 21.52
C ASN A 87 -4.17 -6.21 20.78
N PHE A 88 -3.40 -5.13 20.82
CA PHE A 88 -2.06 -5.06 20.23
C PHE A 88 -0.96 -5.70 21.11
N ASP A 89 -1.28 -6.27 22.28
CA ASP A 89 -0.31 -6.92 23.17
C ASP A 89 -0.19 -8.42 22.92
N LYS A 90 -1.15 -9.00 22.20
CA LYS A 90 -1.06 -10.38 21.73
C LYS A 90 -0.25 -10.45 20.44
N GLU A 91 0.81 -11.25 20.43
CA GLU A 91 1.48 -11.64 19.19
C GLU A 91 0.50 -12.47 18.35
N HIS A 92 -0.05 -11.85 17.32
CA HIS A 92 -0.88 -12.52 16.35
C HIS A 92 -0.05 -12.78 15.09
N LYS A 93 0.16 -14.04 14.76
CA LYS A 93 0.78 -14.42 13.48
C LYS A 93 -0.33 -14.65 12.45
N PRO A 94 -0.37 -13.92 11.33
CA PRO A 94 -1.39 -14.13 10.32
C PRO A 94 -1.16 -15.49 9.65
N LEU A 95 -2.24 -16.18 9.28
CA LEU A 95 -2.16 -17.48 8.60
C LEU A 95 -1.41 -17.38 7.26
N PHE A 96 -1.50 -16.22 6.62
CA PHE A 96 -0.82 -15.90 5.38
C PHE A 96 -0.17 -14.51 5.49
N GLU A 97 0.93 -14.33 4.76
CA GLU A 97 1.56 -13.01 4.57
C GLU A 97 0.77 -12.22 3.54
N TYR A 98 -0.45 -11.78 3.88
CA TYR A 98 -1.41 -11.22 2.92
C TYR A 98 -0.86 -10.12 2.00
N PRO A 99 -0.05 -9.15 2.48
CA PRO A 99 0.48 -8.10 1.61
C PRO A 99 1.36 -8.62 0.46
N LYS A 100 1.97 -9.81 0.59
CA LYS A 100 2.82 -10.37 -0.48
C LYS A 100 2.06 -10.66 -1.76
N TYR A 101 0.75 -10.92 -1.65
CA TYR A 101 -0.10 -11.25 -2.80
C TYR A 101 -0.61 -10.01 -3.52
N LEU A 102 -0.38 -8.81 -2.99
CA LEU A 102 -0.86 -7.57 -3.59
C LEU A 102 -0.24 -7.38 -4.98
N GLU A 103 -1.11 -7.26 -5.98
CA GLU A 103 -0.73 -6.98 -7.37
C GLU A 103 -1.01 -5.53 -7.76
N ASN A 104 -2.03 -4.90 -7.18
CA ASN A 104 -2.39 -3.51 -7.42
C ASN A 104 -2.24 -2.68 -6.15
N TYR A 105 -1.21 -1.83 -6.12
CA TYR A 105 -1.03 -0.83 -5.09
C TYR A 105 -1.53 0.51 -5.61
N ASN A 106 -2.62 1.02 -5.03
CA ASN A 106 -3.07 2.40 -5.25
C ASN A 106 -3.08 3.17 -3.94
N ASN A 107 -2.16 4.12 -3.80
CA ASN A 107 -2.00 4.92 -2.59
C ASN A 107 -3.32 5.54 -2.12
N ASN A 108 -4.05 6.20 -3.01
CA ASN A 108 -5.27 6.93 -2.65
C ASN A 108 -6.40 5.98 -2.24
N THR A 109 -6.59 4.89 -2.97
CA THR A 109 -7.60 3.87 -2.62
C THR A 109 -7.31 3.25 -1.26
N ILE A 110 -6.06 2.84 -1.03
CA ILE A 110 -5.65 2.23 0.24
C ILE A 110 -5.83 3.22 1.40
N SER A 111 -5.34 4.45 1.26
CA SER A 111 -5.52 5.51 2.26
C SER A 111 -7.00 5.76 2.55
N SER A 112 -7.86 5.81 1.52
CA SER A 112 -9.30 6.03 1.69
C SER A 112 -9.96 4.89 2.48
N VAL A 113 -9.62 3.64 2.18
CA VAL A 113 -10.15 2.46 2.89
C VAL A 113 -9.75 2.48 4.36
N ILE A 114 -8.47 2.74 4.63
CA ILE A 114 -7.94 2.80 6.01
C ILE A 114 -8.60 3.96 6.76
N TYR A 115 -8.68 5.14 6.14
CA TYR A 115 -9.33 6.31 6.71
C TYR A 115 -10.79 6.01 7.10
N LYS A 116 -11.60 5.47 6.17
CA LYS A 116 -13.00 5.12 6.42
C LYS A 116 -13.15 4.10 7.54
N TRP A 117 -12.23 3.14 7.63
CA TRP A 117 -12.22 2.19 8.73
C TRP A 117 -11.96 2.88 10.06
N PHE A 118 -10.95 3.75 10.16
CA PHE A 118 -10.70 4.50 11.39
C PHE A 118 -11.88 5.40 11.79
N VAL A 119 -12.45 6.15 10.85
CA VAL A 119 -13.63 7.02 11.09
C VAL A 119 -14.79 6.23 11.70
N LYS A 120 -14.95 4.95 11.33
CA LYS A 120 -16.02 4.09 11.84
C LYS A 120 -15.81 3.65 13.29
N TYR A 121 -14.55 3.52 13.73
CA TYR A 121 -14.21 2.95 15.04
C TYR A 121 -13.60 3.97 16.02
N VAL A 122 -13.32 5.18 15.56
CA VAL A 122 -12.71 6.26 16.32
C VAL A 122 -13.58 7.51 16.20
N SER A 123 -14.16 7.93 17.33
CA SER A 123 -15.14 9.03 17.38
C SER A 123 -14.51 10.42 17.56
N ASP A 124 -13.21 10.50 17.83
CA ASP A 124 -12.53 11.75 18.16
C ASP A 124 -12.05 12.50 16.91
N LEU A 125 -12.64 13.69 16.69
CA LEU A 125 -12.33 14.59 15.57
C LEU A 125 -10.87 15.05 15.55
N SER A 126 -10.20 15.12 16.69
CA SER A 126 -8.80 15.56 16.79
C SER A 126 -7.82 14.60 16.08
N ILE A 127 -8.23 13.34 15.89
CA ILE A 127 -7.42 12.30 15.27
C ILE A 127 -7.42 12.40 13.73
N PHE A 128 -8.35 13.12 13.09
CA PHE A 128 -8.43 13.12 11.62
C PHE A 128 -7.18 13.66 10.92
N LYS A 129 -6.55 14.70 11.46
CA LYS A 129 -5.26 15.19 10.94
C LYS A 129 -4.17 14.13 11.16
N LYS A 130 -4.09 13.60 12.38
CA LYS A 130 -3.13 12.55 12.74
C LYS A 130 -3.27 11.30 11.87
N LEU A 131 -4.50 10.94 11.49
CA LEU A 131 -4.77 9.79 10.62
C LEU A 131 -4.07 9.91 9.28
N TYR A 132 -4.18 11.06 8.64
CA TYR A 132 -3.62 11.27 7.31
C TYR A 132 -2.10 11.40 7.34
N TYR A 133 -1.57 12.14 8.32
CA TYR A 133 -0.15 12.51 8.33
C TYR A 133 0.75 11.51 9.06
N GLU A 134 0.21 10.73 10.01
CA GLU A 134 1.03 9.91 10.91
C GLU A 134 0.61 8.43 10.93
N ILE A 135 -0.69 8.12 10.89
CA ILE A 135 -1.17 6.74 11.02
C ILE A 135 -1.21 6.00 9.68
N ILE A 136 -1.89 6.56 8.66
CA ILE A 136 -2.00 5.94 7.33
C ILE A 136 -0.62 5.63 6.73
N PRO A 137 0.39 6.52 6.82
CA PRO A 137 1.74 6.22 6.33
C PRO A 137 2.36 4.93 6.91
N ILE A 138 2.07 4.57 8.16
CA ILE A 138 2.54 3.31 8.77
C ILE A 138 1.98 2.10 8.03
N PHE A 139 0.68 2.13 7.68
CA PHE A 139 0.05 1.06 6.90
C PHE A 139 0.64 0.96 5.50
N LEU A 140 0.80 2.11 4.82
CA LEU A 140 1.36 2.16 3.47
C LEU A 140 2.79 1.60 3.46
N GLN A 141 3.62 2.03 4.41
CA GLN A 141 4.98 1.50 4.60
C GLN A 141 4.96 -0.02 4.81
N SER A 142 4.10 -0.51 5.70
CA SER A 142 4.03 -1.94 6.02
C SER A 142 3.61 -2.80 4.83
N ILE A 143 2.65 -2.30 4.03
CA ILE A 143 2.23 -2.94 2.78
C ILE A 143 3.41 -3.00 1.81
N LEU A 144 4.08 -1.88 1.54
CA LEU A 144 5.18 -1.80 0.58
C LEU A 144 6.34 -2.72 0.99
N ARG A 145 6.73 -2.72 2.27
CA ARG A 145 7.80 -3.59 2.80
C ARG A 145 7.56 -5.07 2.52
N GLN A 146 6.31 -5.51 2.60
CA GLN A 146 5.94 -6.92 2.51
C GLN A 146 5.52 -7.36 1.11
N SER A 147 5.35 -6.40 0.20
CA SER A 147 4.87 -6.65 -1.15
C SER A 147 5.94 -7.32 -2.01
N ARG A 148 5.54 -8.35 -2.77
CA ARG A 148 6.44 -9.12 -3.65
C ARG A 148 5.90 -9.39 -5.05
N ASN A 149 4.64 -9.02 -5.32
CA ASN A 149 3.94 -9.34 -6.56
C ASN A 149 3.28 -8.13 -7.21
N ILE A 150 3.71 -6.90 -6.86
CA ILE A 150 3.13 -5.68 -7.41
C ILE A 150 3.34 -5.65 -8.93
N LYS A 151 2.21 -5.56 -9.65
CA LYS A 151 2.15 -5.35 -11.10
C LYS A 151 1.79 -3.92 -11.46
N GLN A 152 1.03 -3.24 -10.61
CA GLN A 152 0.66 -1.84 -10.78
C GLN A 152 0.96 -1.09 -9.48
N LEU A 153 1.80 -0.05 -9.57
CA LEU A 153 2.21 0.79 -8.45
C LEU A 153 1.80 2.24 -8.73
N ASP A 154 0.78 2.74 -8.03
CA ASP A 154 0.41 4.15 -8.00
C ASP A 154 0.76 4.74 -6.63
N ILE A 155 1.86 5.49 -6.57
CA ILE A 155 2.47 5.99 -5.34
C ILE A 155 2.56 7.51 -5.35
N SER A 156 2.26 8.12 -4.20
CA SER A 156 2.47 9.55 -3.97
C SER A 156 3.88 9.77 -3.46
N ILE A 157 4.64 10.64 -4.09
CA ILE A 157 6.03 10.94 -3.68
C ILE A 157 6.06 11.62 -2.31
N ASN A 158 5.01 12.39 -1.97
CA ASN A 158 4.83 13.01 -0.65
C ASN A 158 4.75 12.00 0.51
N LEU A 159 4.56 10.71 0.20
CA LEU A 159 4.61 9.63 1.19
C LEU A 159 6.01 9.47 1.79
N PHE A 160 7.05 9.73 1.01
CA PHE A 160 8.44 9.56 1.44
C PHE A 160 8.92 10.65 2.40
N TYR A 161 8.21 11.77 2.46
CA TYR A 161 8.42 12.85 3.41
C TYR A 161 7.82 12.55 4.80
N LYS A 162 7.19 11.38 4.99
CA LYS A 162 6.57 11.01 6.27
C LYS A 162 7.59 10.30 7.17
N GLU A 163 7.54 10.58 8.46
CA GLU A 163 8.47 10.00 9.46
C GLU A 163 8.50 8.47 9.43
N SER A 164 7.39 7.81 9.07
CA SER A 164 7.35 6.36 8.90
C SER A 164 8.35 5.85 7.85
N PHE A 165 8.63 6.63 6.80
CA PHE A 165 9.53 6.23 5.71
C PHE A 165 11.00 6.55 5.94
N LYS A 166 11.37 7.22 7.03
CA LYS A 166 12.75 7.65 7.33
C LYS A 166 13.80 6.54 7.24
N ASN A 167 13.44 5.32 7.66
CA ASN A 167 14.32 4.14 7.65
C ASN A 167 13.80 3.05 6.69
N PHE A 168 13.01 3.43 5.69
CA PHE A 168 12.46 2.45 4.75
C PHE A 168 13.56 1.94 3.81
N ASN A 169 13.68 0.61 3.69
CA ASN A 169 14.68 0.01 2.81
C ASN A 169 14.19 0.03 1.35
N PHE A 170 14.49 1.09 0.63
CA PHE A 170 14.08 1.28 -0.75
C PHE A 170 14.72 0.27 -1.70
N GLN A 171 15.98 -0.09 -1.48
CA GLN A 171 16.67 -1.09 -2.31
C GLN A 171 15.98 -2.46 -2.26
N ASN A 172 15.57 -2.91 -1.07
CA ASN A 172 14.81 -4.15 -0.92
C ASN A 172 13.39 -4.03 -1.47
N PHE A 173 12.73 -2.89 -1.28
CA PHE A 173 11.41 -2.69 -1.87
C PHE A 173 11.47 -2.77 -3.40
N THR A 174 12.41 -2.04 -4.00
CA THR A 174 12.58 -1.97 -5.45
C THR A 174 13.02 -3.30 -6.06
N SER A 175 13.90 -4.06 -5.41
CA SER A 175 14.26 -5.40 -5.88
C SER A 175 13.10 -6.39 -5.90
N ASN A 176 12.02 -6.14 -5.13
CA ASN A 176 10.80 -6.94 -5.14
C ASN A 176 9.81 -6.56 -6.28
N LEU A 177 10.06 -5.48 -7.03
CA LEU A 177 9.19 -4.99 -8.12
C LEU A 177 9.47 -5.67 -9.47
N THR A 178 9.86 -6.95 -9.45
CA THR A 178 10.24 -7.71 -10.67
C THR A 178 9.08 -7.98 -11.65
N LYS A 179 7.83 -7.84 -11.20
CA LYS A 179 6.60 -8.04 -12.00
C LYS A 179 5.90 -6.74 -12.37
N LEU A 180 6.55 -5.60 -12.13
CA LEU A 180 5.96 -4.29 -12.30
C LEU A 180 5.72 -3.99 -13.78
N ASN A 181 4.45 -3.82 -14.16
CA ASN A 181 4.04 -3.49 -15.52
C ASN A 181 3.69 -2.01 -15.66
N LEU A 182 3.11 -1.41 -14.61
CA LEU A 182 2.68 -0.01 -14.59
C LEU A 182 3.22 0.70 -13.36
N LEU A 183 3.94 1.79 -13.58
CA LEU A 183 4.35 2.73 -12.54
C LEU A 183 3.63 4.07 -12.73
N SER A 184 2.98 4.55 -11.68
CA SER A 184 2.34 5.86 -11.60
C SER A 184 2.93 6.62 -10.42
N LEU A 185 3.59 7.74 -10.70
CA LEU A 185 4.18 8.62 -9.71
C LEU A 185 3.33 9.89 -9.61
N ASN A 186 2.86 10.20 -8.40
CA ASN A 186 2.05 11.37 -8.15
C ASN A 186 2.81 12.40 -7.31
N PHE A 187 3.06 13.56 -7.93
CA PHE A 187 3.69 14.72 -7.33
C PHE A 187 2.58 15.72 -6.99
N GLN A 188 2.15 15.74 -5.73
CA GLN A 188 1.18 16.72 -5.25
C GLN A 188 1.89 17.86 -4.54
N ASN A 189 1.34 19.09 -4.62
CA ASN A 189 1.86 20.23 -3.86
C ASN A 189 1.82 19.89 -2.37
N PHE A 190 2.99 19.82 -1.73
CA PHE A 190 3.10 19.73 -0.29
C PHE A 190 3.04 21.14 0.28
N GLN A 191 2.10 21.41 1.20
CA GLN A 191 2.20 22.56 2.10
C GLN A 191 2.87 22.06 3.38
N PRO A 192 4.12 22.46 3.66
CA PRO A 192 4.79 22.09 4.90
C PRO A 192 4.09 22.78 6.06
N GLY A 193 3.36 21.99 6.86
CA GLY A 193 2.97 22.40 8.19
C GLY A 193 4.16 22.33 9.15
N GLY A 194 5.07 23.29 9.06
CA GLY A 194 6.09 23.58 10.09
C GLY A 194 7.38 22.75 10.08
N THR A 195 8.50 23.49 10.07
CA THR A 195 9.90 23.19 10.47
C THR A 195 10.74 22.17 9.68
N ASP A 196 11.83 22.67 9.07
CA ASP A 196 13.20 22.12 8.89
C ASP A 196 13.43 20.66 8.45
N HIS A 197 12.47 20.03 7.77
CA HIS A 197 12.61 18.67 7.25
C HIS A 197 12.93 18.57 5.73
N SER A 198 13.42 19.64 5.08
CA SER A 198 13.58 19.64 3.61
C SER A 198 14.68 18.71 3.10
N THR A 199 15.88 18.74 3.69
CA THR A 199 17.06 18.03 3.13
C THR A 199 17.02 16.51 3.26
N VAL A 200 16.65 15.97 4.44
CA VAL A 200 16.56 14.51 4.65
C VAL A 200 15.50 13.88 3.75
N ASN A 201 14.39 14.58 3.52
CA ASN A 201 13.33 14.05 2.69
C ASN A 201 13.65 14.14 1.19
N GLU A 202 14.43 15.14 0.77
CA GLU A 202 15.02 15.18 -0.56
C GLU A 202 15.94 13.97 -0.79
N GLU A 203 16.83 13.63 0.14
CA GLU A 203 17.71 12.45 0.02
C GLU A 203 16.91 11.14 -0.15
N ILE A 204 15.84 10.95 0.63
CA ILE A 204 14.96 9.78 0.54
C ILE A 204 14.26 9.71 -0.82
N GLU A 205 13.73 10.84 -1.30
CA GLU A 205 13.14 10.91 -2.64
C GLU A 205 14.19 10.56 -3.71
N GLN A 206 15.40 11.10 -3.58
CA GLN A 206 16.49 10.84 -4.51
C GLN A 206 16.94 9.37 -4.49
N GLU A 207 16.92 8.70 -3.33
CA GLU A 207 17.19 7.27 -3.19
C GLU A 207 16.11 6.43 -3.87
N PHE A 208 14.83 6.75 -3.63
CA PHE A 208 13.72 6.05 -4.29
C PHE A 208 13.79 6.19 -5.81
N LEU A 209 13.94 7.41 -6.33
CA LEU A 209 14.02 7.67 -7.76
C LEU A 209 15.25 7.01 -8.39
N GLY A 210 16.39 7.02 -7.70
CA GLY A 210 17.61 6.35 -8.16
C GLY A 210 17.48 4.82 -8.19
N ASN A 211 16.68 4.23 -7.30
CA ASN A 211 16.41 2.80 -7.34
C ASN A 211 15.35 2.43 -8.40
N ILE A 212 14.38 3.32 -8.65
CA ILE A 212 13.28 3.02 -9.58
C ILE A 212 13.69 3.10 -11.05
N THR A 213 14.68 3.94 -11.39
CA THR A 213 15.29 3.98 -12.75
C THR A 213 15.73 2.61 -13.21
N ASN A 214 16.33 1.80 -12.32
CA ASN A 214 16.77 0.44 -12.64
C ASN A 214 15.61 -0.51 -12.94
N ILE A 215 14.44 -0.31 -12.33
CA ILE A 215 13.25 -1.16 -12.51
C ILE A 215 12.50 -0.79 -13.79
N CYS A 216 12.46 0.50 -14.12
CA CYS A 216 11.68 1.01 -15.25
C CYS A 216 12.09 0.42 -16.60
N THR A 217 13.29 -0.15 -16.71
CA THR A 217 13.75 -0.92 -17.89
C THR A 217 12.82 -2.07 -18.30
N ASN A 218 12.09 -2.65 -17.34
CA ASN A 218 11.13 -3.73 -17.58
C ASN A 218 9.66 -3.26 -17.54
N THR A 219 9.40 -1.99 -17.23
CA THR A 219 8.03 -1.49 -17.08
C THR A 219 7.40 -1.19 -18.44
N SER A 220 6.20 -1.71 -18.68
CA SER A 220 5.46 -1.46 -19.93
C SER A 220 4.85 -0.06 -20.01
N LYS A 221 4.64 0.62 -18.87
CA LYS A 221 3.99 1.92 -18.82
C LYS A 221 4.42 2.75 -17.60
N LEU A 222 4.90 3.96 -17.86
CA LEU A 222 5.16 4.99 -16.86
C LEU A 222 4.12 6.11 -16.97
N ILE A 223 3.57 6.54 -15.84
CA ILE A 223 2.66 7.69 -15.73
C ILE A 223 3.21 8.65 -14.68
N ILE A 224 3.46 9.89 -15.08
CA ILE A 224 3.84 10.96 -14.15
C ILE A 224 2.65 11.90 -14.03
N LYS A 225 2.11 12.02 -12.81
CA LYS A 225 1.01 12.92 -12.47
C LYS A 225 1.58 14.10 -11.70
N LEU A 226 1.49 15.28 -12.28
CA LEU A 226 1.89 16.53 -11.66
C LEU A 226 0.65 17.28 -11.16
N ALA A 227 0.71 17.90 -9.97
CA ALA A 227 -0.38 18.74 -9.51
C ALA A 227 -0.59 19.93 -10.46
N ARG A 228 -1.87 20.32 -10.63
CA ARG A 228 -2.21 21.57 -11.31
C ARG A 228 -1.87 22.72 -10.37
N PRO A 229 -1.20 23.79 -10.84
CA PRO A 229 -1.05 25.00 -10.04
C PRO A 229 -2.45 25.54 -9.70
N TYR A 230 -2.70 25.81 -8.42
CA TYR A 230 -3.91 26.51 -8.01
C TYR A 230 -3.85 27.92 -8.60
N GLN A 231 -4.86 28.30 -9.41
CA GLN A 231 -4.92 29.55 -10.17
C GLN A 231 -5.00 30.84 -9.32
N HIS A 232 -4.68 30.82 -8.02
CA HIS A 232 -4.90 31.99 -7.16
C HIS A 232 -3.75 32.48 -6.29
N ASP A 233 -2.54 31.93 -6.37
CA ASP A 233 -1.38 32.55 -5.71
C ASP A 233 -0.08 32.35 -6.52
N THR A 234 0.50 33.44 -6.98
CA THR A 234 1.71 33.52 -7.83
C THR A 234 3.02 33.29 -7.06
N SER A 235 3.10 32.33 -6.12
CA SER A 235 4.41 31.97 -5.54
C SER A 235 4.60 30.58 -4.91
N ASN A 236 3.61 29.68 -4.93
CA ASN A 236 3.79 28.30 -4.43
C ASN A 236 3.63 27.28 -5.56
N ASP A 237 4.42 27.48 -6.62
CA ASP A 237 4.57 26.52 -7.70
C ASP A 237 5.18 25.22 -7.17
N LEU A 238 4.72 24.12 -7.76
CA LEU A 238 5.24 22.76 -7.59
C LEU A 238 6.78 22.77 -7.59
N ILE A 239 7.43 22.70 -6.42
CA ILE A 239 8.89 22.55 -6.34
C ILE A 239 9.20 21.07 -6.64
N ILE A 240 9.13 20.68 -7.92
CA ILE A 240 9.92 19.55 -8.36
C ILE A 240 11.34 20.08 -8.48
N THR A 241 12.25 19.57 -7.66
CA THR A 241 13.66 19.95 -7.78
C THR A 241 14.18 19.62 -9.18
N THR A 242 15.08 20.43 -9.72
CA THR A 242 15.71 20.17 -11.02
C THR A 242 16.30 18.75 -11.08
N THR A 243 16.86 18.29 -9.96
CA THR A 243 17.40 16.94 -9.76
C THR A 243 16.33 15.83 -9.91
N THR A 244 15.13 16.03 -9.36
CA THR A 244 14.00 15.10 -9.53
C THR A 244 13.56 15.03 -10.99
N LEU A 245 13.48 16.17 -11.68
CA LEU A 245 13.17 16.23 -13.11
C LEU A 245 14.23 15.55 -13.97
N GLU A 246 15.52 15.78 -13.69
CA GLU A 246 16.64 15.13 -14.38
C GLU A 246 16.59 13.61 -14.23
N LYS A 247 16.32 13.09 -13.03
CA LYS A 247 16.16 11.64 -12.83
C LYS A 247 14.90 11.08 -13.48
N LEU A 248 13.79 11.83 -13.51
CA LEU A 248 12.61 11.40 -14.27
C LEU A 248 12.92 11.33 -15.78
N CYS A 249 13.73 12.25 -16.30
CA CYS A 249 14.19 12.22 -17.69
C CYS A 249 15.07 11.01 -17.99
N THR A 250 15.93 10.55 -17.07
CA THR A 250 16.72 9.33 -17.28
C THR A 250 15.89 8.05 -17.27
N ILE A 251 14.68 8.07 -16.68
CA ILE A 251 13.74 6.95 -16.75
C ILE A 251 13.09 6.85 -18.15
N ILE A 252 12.92 7.98 -18.84
CA ILE A 252 12.14 8.06 -20.09
C ILE A 252 12.99 7.73 -21.33
N GLN A 253 14.32 7.77 -21.23
CA GLN A 253 15.28 7.46 -22.31
C GLN A 253 15.53 5.96 -22.45
#